data_AF-A0A0W1ALT5-F1
#
_entry.id   AF-A0A0W1ALT5-F1
#
_cell.length_a   1.000
_cell.length_b   1.000
_cell.length_c   1.000
_cell.angle_alpha   90.00
_cell.angle_beta   90.00
_cell.angle_gamma   90.00
#
_symmetry.space_group_name_H-M   'P 1'
#
loop_
_entity.id
_entity.type
_entity.pdbx_description
1 polymer ?
#
loop_
_entity_poly.entity_id
_entity_poly.type
_entity_poly.pdbx_seq_one_letter_code
_entity_poly.pdbx_strand_id
1 'polypeptide(L)'
;MSRKLLIAGLILGSSLLPAAYAEDTSASSNEMAKDAWLNLMMPMLPDLICKGFMQDAELKQRFDELKLTFEQCVTLIPESSNKCKDELYASIPDKVNSESASTWGKSLGECIGKDFAEKHLIPKNE
;
A
#
# COMPACT_ATOMS: atom_id res chain seq x y z
N MET A 1 -35.91 9.55 40.54
CA MET A 1 -34.92 9.61 41.64
C MET A 1 -33.78 10.52 41.20
N SER A 2 -33.50 11.55 42.00
CA SER A 2 -32.58 12.65 41.72
C SER A 2 -31.11 12.24 41.77
N ARG A 3 -30.27 12.84 40.92
CA ARG A 3 -28.91 13.24 41.29
C ARG A 3 -28.63 14.64 40.74
N LYS A 4 -28.53 15.58 41.68
CA LYS A 4 -28.05 16.95 41.49
C LYS A 4 -26.54 16.90 41.28
N LEU A 5 -26.03 17.68 40.33
CA LEU A 5 -24.67 18.21 40.38
C LEU A 5 -24.72 19.66 39.91
N LEU A 6 -24.41 20.53 40.86
CA LEU A 6 -24.29 21.97 40.75
C LEU A 6 -22.94 22.29 40.11
N ILE A 7 -22.92 23.13 39.07
CA ILE A 7 -21.78 24.02 38.84
C ILE A 7 -22.34 25.42 38.60
N ALA A 8 -22.12 26.27 39.59
CA ALA A 8 -22.35 27.70 39.55
C ALA A 8 -21.21 28.38 38.77
N GLY A 9 -21.56 29.39 37.98
CA GLY A 9 -20.59 30.21 37.26
C GLY A 9 -21.27 31.17 36.28
N LEU A 10 -21.97 32.18 36.83
CA LEU A 10 -22.41 33.35 36.08
C LEU A 10 -21.20 34.24 35.81
N ILE A 11 -20.88 34.47 34.54
CA ILE A 11 -20.05 35.61 34.13
C ILE A 11 -20.84 36.35 33.04
N LEU A 12 -21.42 37.48 33.45
CA LEU A 12 -21.97 38.52 32.59
C LEU A 12 -20.80 39.37 32.07
N GLY A 13 -20.62 39.42 30.76
CA GLY A 13 -19.64 40.30 30.11
C GLY A 13 -19.71 40.18 28.59
N SER A 14 -20.31 41.18 27.95
CA SER A 14 -20.61 41.32 26.52
C SER A 14 -19.44 41.02 25.58
N SER A 15 -19.69 40.30 24.48
CA SER A 15 -19.32 40.66 23.09
C SER A 15 -19.87 39.64 22.09
N LEU A 16 -20.74 40.15 21.22
CA LEU A 16 -20.99 39.79 19.82
C LEU A 16 -20.39 38.47 19.28
N LEU A 17 -21.28 37.58 18.81
CA LEU A 17 -21.00 36.43 17.94
C LEU A 17 -20.16 36.86 16.73
N PRO A 18 -19.30 35.96 16.20
CA PRO A 18 -19.80 35.17 15.09
C PRO A 18 -19.41 33.69 15.14
N ALA A 19 -20.30 32.90 14.54
CA ALA A 19 -20.08 31.65 13.85
C ALA A 19 -19.34 30.56 14.64
N ALA A 20 -20.09 29.49 14.92
CA ALA A 20 -19.54 28.16 14.91
C ALA A 20 -18.59 28.03 13.69
N TYR A 21 -17.30 27.96 13.98
CA TYR A 21 -16.43 27.16 13.15
C TYR A 21 -17.01 25.76 13.33
N ALA A 22 -17.85 25.35 12.38
CA ALA A 22 -17.84 23.96 12.02
C ALA A 22 -16.35 23.67 11.80
N GLU A 23 -15.75 22.87 12.69
CA GLU A 23 -14.63 22.05 12.28
C GLU A 23 -15.19 21.27 11.10
N ASP A 24 -14.98 21.85 9.92
CA ASP A 24 -14.96 21.15 8.66
C ASP A 24 -13.88 20.11 8.89
N THR A 25 -14.32 18.97 9.43
CA THR A 25 -13.63 17.70 9.33
C THR A 25 -13.65 17.42 7.84
N SER A 26 -12.85 18.18 7.10
CA SER A 26 -12.35 17.81 5.81
C SER A 26 -11.69 16.47 6.10
N ALA A 27 -12.41 15.41 5.80
CA ALA A 27 -11.84 14.09 5.68
C ALA A 27 -10.63 14.33 4.77
N SER A 28 -9.44 14.35 5.38
CA SER A 28 -8.19 14.46 4.65
C SER A 28 -8.21 13.24 3.76
N SER A 29 -8.68 13.39 2.53
CA SER A 29 -8.44 12.44 1.48
C SER A 29 -6.92 12.46 1.37
N ASN A 30 -6.27 11.51 2.06
CA ASN A 30 -4.84 11.26 1.99
C ASN A 30 -4.54 10.74 0.57
N GLU A 31 -4.75 11.61 -0.40
CA GLU A 31 -4.41 11.45 -1.79
C GLU A 31 -2.96 11.88 -1.95
N MET A 32 -2.19 11.04 -2.60
CA MET A 32 -0.82 11.36 -3.00
C MET A 32 -0.67 11.24 -4.51
N ALA A 33 0.26 12.00 -5.07
CA ALA A 33 0.61 11.87 -6.47
C ALA A 33 1.08 10.44 -6.78
N LYS A 34 0.75 9.93 -7.96
CA LYS A 34 1.18 8.61 -8.46
C LYS A 34 2.67 8.35 -8.23
N ASP A 35 3.52 9.31 -8.58
CA ASP A 35 4.97 9.19 -8.42
C ASP A 35 5.38 9.09 -6.96
N ALA A 36 4.74 9.86 -6.07
CA ALA A 36 5.00 9.77 -4.64
C ALA A 36 4.60 8.40 -4.09
N TRP A 37 3.44 7.87 -4.53
CA TRP A 37 2.99 6.55 -4.15
C TRP A 37 3.94 5.45 -4.64
N LEU A 38 4.36 5.48 -5.92
CA LEU A 38 5.28 4.52 -6.48
C LEU A 38 6.66 4.57 -5.79
N ASN A 39 7.17 5.76 -5.48
CA ASN A 39 8.45 5.91 -4.78
C ASN A 39 8.43 5.32 -3.37
N LEU A 40 7.27 5.33 -2.69
CA LEU A 40 7.10 4.67 -1.40
C LEU A 40 6.95 3.16 -1.56
N MET A 41 6.17 2.70 -2.53
CA MET A 41 5.85 1.28 -2.73
C MET A 41 7.03 0.46 -3.26
N MET A 42 7.70 0.94 -4.30
CA MET A 42 8.70 0.17 -5.06
C MET A 42 9.82 -0.44 -4.20
N PRO A 43 10.41 0.28 -3.23
CA PRO A 43 11.44 -0.30 -2.36
C PRO A 43 10.95 -1.41 -1.43
N MET A 44 9.63 -1.46 -1.14
CA MET A 44 9.04 -2.46 -0.25
C MET A 44 8.70 -3.77 -0.98
N LEU A 45 8.49 -3.71 -2.30
CA LEU A 45 8.02 -4.84 -3.10
C LEU A 45 8.93 -6.08 -3.02
N PRO A 46 10.28 -5.98 -3.11
CA PRO A 46 11.14 -7.16 -3.04
C PRO A 46 10.90 -8.02 -1.80
N ASP A 47 10.90 -7.41 -0.61
CA ASP A 47 10.70 -8.12 0.64
C ASP A 47 9.27 -8.70 0.76
N LEU A 48 8.25 -7.91 0.41
CA LEU A 48 6.84 -8.33 0.50
C LEU A 48 6.52 -9.48 -0.45
N ILE A 49 6.99 -9.42 -1.69
CA ILE A 49 6.73 -10.46 -2.71
C ILE A 49 7.45 -11.75 -2.33
N CYS A 50 8.73 -11.68 -1.97
CA CYS A 50 9.47 -12.87 -1.55
C CYS A 50 8.87 -13.49 -0.28
N LYS A 51 8.39 -12.69 0.67
CA LYS A 51 7.65 -13.20 1.84
C LYS A 51 6.36 -13.91 1.42
N GLY A 52 5.61 -13.35 0.49
CA GLY A 52 4.41 -13.98 -0.06
C GLY A 52 4.70 -15.36 -0.65
N PHE A 53 5.76 -15.47 -1.45
CA PHE A 53 6.21 -16.76 -2.01
C PHE A 53 6.64 -17.77 -0.94
N MET A 54 7.28 -17.32 0.14
CA MET A 54 7.68 -18.22 1.24
C MET A 54 6.50 -18.69 2.10
N GLN A 55 5.40 -17.95 2.10
CA GLN A 55 4.18 -18.29 2.85
C GLN A 55 3.26 -19.22 2.07
N ASP A 56 3.36 -19.24 0.74
CA ASP A 56 2.65 -20.18 -0.11
C ASP A 56 3.42 -21.51 -0.21
N ALA A 57 2.76 -22.62 0.12
CA ALA A 57 3.42 -23.92 0.21
C ALA A 57 3.93 -24.44 -1.15
N GLU A 58 3.18 -24.18 -2.23
CA GLU A 58 3.54 -24.65 -3.57
C GLU A 58 4.70 -23.82 -4.13
N LEU A 59 4.63 -22.49 -3.98
CA LEU A 59 5.70 -21.60 -4.43
C LEU A 59 6.97 -21.82 -3.60
N LYS A 60 6.85 -22.00 -2.29
CA LYS A 60 7.99 -22.35 -1.44
C LYS A 60 8.65 -23.65 -1.89
N GLN A 61 7.87 -24.68 -2.22
CA GLN A 61 8.41 -25.93 -2.73
C GLN A 61 9.25 -25.70 -4.01
N ARG A 62 8.78 -24.84 -4.93
CA ARG A 62 9.56 -24.48 -6.14
C ARG A 62 10.87 -23.79 -5.82
N PHE A 63 10.88 -22.89 -4.86
CA PHE A 63 12.11 -22.25 -4.39
C PHE A 63 13.10 -23.29 -3.84
N ASP A 64 12.62 -24.23 -3.01
CA ASP A 64 13.45 -25.27 -2.42
C ASP A 64 14.02 -26.21 -3.50
N GLU A 65 13.21 -26.62 -4.48
CA GLU A 65 13.63 -27.44 -5.63
C GLU A 65 14.72 -26.75 -6.47
N LEU A 66 14.58 -25.45 -6.69
CA LEU A 66 15.50 -24.65 -7.49
C LEU A 66 16.67 -24.08 -6.68
N LYS A 67 16.71 -24.35 -5.36
CA LYS A 67 17.69 -23.80 -4.41
C LYS A 67 17.76 -22.27 -4.46
N LEU A 68 16.64 -21.63 -4.75
CA LEU A 68 16.52 -20.17 -4.77
C LEU A 68 16.31 -19.67 -3.35
N THR A 69 17.23 -18.84 -2.85
CA THR A 69 17.13 -18.29 -1.50
C THR A 69 16.26 -17.04 -1.45
N PHE A 70 15.81 -16.67 -0.25
CA PHE A 70 15.10 -15.40 -0.03
C PHE A 70 15.91 -14.19 -0.50
N GLU A 71 17.22 -14.17 -0.21
CA GLU A 71 18.13 -13.08 -0.61
C GLU A 71 18.27 -12.98 -2.13
N GLN A 72 18.35 -14.12 -2.81
CA GLN A 72 18.36 -14.17 -4.28
C GLN A 72 17.05 -13.64 -4.84
N CYS A 73 15.91 -14.03 -4.28
CA CYS A 73 14.62 -13.49 -4.68
C CYS A 73 14.55 -11.97 -4.53
N VAL A 74 14.93 -11.43 -3.37
CA VAL A 74 14.96 -9.97 -3.13
C VAL A 74 15.85 -9.25 -4.13
N THR A 75 16.95 -9.88 -4.56
CA THR A 75 17.88 -9.32 -5.55
C THR A 75 17.33 -9.36 -6.97
N LEU A 76 16.48 -10.35 -7.29
CA LEU A 76 15.91 -10.57 -8.63
C LEU A 76 14.60 -9.80 -8.86
N ILE A 77 13.78 -9.60 -7.82
CA ILE A 77 12.50 -8.88 -7.91
C ILE A 77 12.60 -7.49 -8.54
N PRO A 78 13.63 -6.65 -8.30
CA PRO A 78 13.73 -5.31 -8.90
C PRO A 78 13.59 -5.28 -10.43
N GLU A 79 14.01 -6.34 -11.14
CA GLU A 79 13.82 -6.42 -12.59
C GLU A 79 12.32 -6.49 -12.95
N SER A 80 11.59 -7.44 -12.35
CA SER A 80 10.15 -7.59 -12.53
C SER A 80 9.37 -6.38 -12.01
N SER A 81 9.79 -5.80 -10.89
CA SER A 81 9.18 -4.58 -10.33
C SER A 81 9.26 -3.41 -11.29
N ASN A 82 10.44 -3.15 -11.88
CA ASN A 82 10.60 -2.05 -12.82
C ASN A 82 9.77 -2.25 -14.09
N LYS A 83 9.79 -3.47 -14.65
CA LYS A 83 8.95 -3.83 -15.80
C LYS A 83 7.46 -3.59 -15.51
N CYS A 84 6.96 -4.13 -14.41
CA CYS A 84 5.54 -4.02 -14.04
C CYS A 84 5.12 -2.58 -13.71
N LYS A 85 6.01 -1.80 -13.08
CA LYS A 85 5.79 -0.38 -12.87
C LYS A 85 5.61 0.34 -14.21
N ASP A 86 6.50 0.10 -15.17
CA ASP A 86 6.43 0.75 -16.50
C ASP A 86 5.17 0.32 -17.28
N GLU A 87 4.80 -0.95 -17.23
CA GLU A 87 3.58 -1.48 -17.88
C GLU A 87 2.29 -0.87 -17.29
N LEU A 88 2.24 -0.67 -15.98
CA LEU A 88 1.04 -0.18 -15.28
C LEU A 88 0.99 1.34 -15.14
N TYR A 89 2.11 2.05 -15.30
CA TYR A 89 2.25 3.48 -15.00
C TYR A 89 1.18 4.36 -15.69
N ALA A 90 0.89 4.08 -16.96
CA ALA A 90 -0.09 4.84 -17.75
C ALA A 90 -1.53 4.61 -17.27
N SER A 91 -1.80 3.48 -16.63
CA SER A 91 -3.13 3.10 -16.16
C SER A 91 -3.41 3.59 -14.73
N ILE A 92 -2.36 3.82 -13.93
CA ILE A 92 -2.49 4.35 -12.57
C ILE A 92 -2.94 5.83 -12.65
N PRO A 93 -3.99 6.22 -11.89
CA PRO A 93 -4.48 7.60 -11.86
C PRO A 93 -3.42 8.55 -11.30
N ASP A 94 -3.47 9.82 -11.69
CA ASP A 94 -2.51 10.84 -11.26
C ASP A 94 -2.47 11.04 -9.74
N LYS A 95 -3.59 10.75 -9.07
CA LYS A 95 -3.70 10.73 -7.62
C LYS A 95 -4.17 9.36 -7.14
N VAL A 96 -3.51 8.89 -6.09
CA VAL A 96 -3.78 7.62 -5.43
C VAL A 96 -4.25 7.90 -4.00
N ASN A 97 -5.42 7.39 -3.67
CA ASN A 97 -5.99 7.35 -2.32
C ASN A 97 -5.88 5.93 -1.73
N SER A 98 -6.38 5.70 -0.52
CA SER A 98 -6.30 4.37 0.14
C SER A 98 -6.92 3.23 -0.68
N GLU A 99 -8.08 3.46 -1.30
CA GLU A 99 -8.79 2.44 -2.09
C GLU A 99 -8.04 2.09 -3.38
N SER A 100 -7.63 3.11 -4.13
CA SER A 100 -6.83 2.93 -5.35
C SER A 100 -5.44 2.39 -5.04
N ALA A 101 -4.82 2.75 -3.90
CA ALA A 101 -3.53 2.19 -3.46
C ALA A 101 -3.61 0.68 -3.26
N SER A 102 -4.68 0.19 -2.62
CA SER A 102 -4.90 -1.25 -2.45
C SER A 102 -5.05 -1.97 -3.80
N THR A 103 -5.84 -1.37 -4.70
CA THR A 103 -6.07 -1.91 -6.05
C THR A 103 -4.77 -2.00 -6.84
N TRP A 104 -4.02 -0.90 -6.94
CA TRP A 104 -2.78 -0.86 -7.73
C TRP A 104 -1.62 -1.59 -7.06
N GLY A 105 -1.59 -1.65 -5.73
CA GLY A 105 -0.65 -2.47 -4.98
C GLY A 105 -0.84 -3.96 -5.28
N LYS A 106 -2.10 -4.41 -5.35
CA LYS A 106 -2.44 -5.78 -5.78
C LYS A 106 -2.04 -6.02 -7.23
N SER A 107 -2.38 -5.11 -8.16
CA SER A 107 -2.00 -5.27 -9.58
C SER A 107 -0.48 -5.33 -9.80
N LEU A 108 0.29 -4.50 -9.09
CA LEU A 108 1.75 -4.59 -9.09
C LEU A 108 2.22 -5.97 -8.59
N GLY A 109 1.69 -6.42 -7.45
CA GLY A 109 2.07 -7.72 -6.88
C GLY A 109 1.76 -8.90 -7.79
N GLU A 110 0.60 -8.92 -8.44
CA GLU A 110 0.20 -9.95 -9.40
C GLU A 110 1.10 -9.94 -10.64
N CYS A 111 1.39 -8.76 -11.21
CA CYS A 111 2.29 -8.64 -12.35
C CYS A 111 3.70 -9.15 -12.01
N ILE A 112 4.26 -8.68 -10.89
CA ILE A 112 5.61 -9.05 -10.44
C ILE A 112 5.66 -10.55 -10.16
N GLY A 113 4.65 -11.06 -9.46
CA GLY A 113 4.57 -12.47 -9.10
C GLY A 113 4.60 -13.39 -10.33
N LYS A 114 3.82 -13.03 -11.36
CA LYS A 114 3.77 -13.75 -12.62
C LYS A 114 5.09 -13.67 -13.38
N ASP A 115 5.62 -12.46 -13.61
CA ASP A 115 6.86 -12.27 -14.37
C ASP A 115 8.05 -12.99 -13.71
N PHE A 116 8.14 -12.91 -12.39
CA PHE A 116 9.17 -13.61 -11.62
C PHE A 116 9.04 -15.13 -11.75
N ALA A 117 7.83 -15.66 -11.63
CA ALA A 117 7.59 -17.09 -11.74
C ALA A 117 7.97 -17.62 -13.13
N GLU A 118 7.58 -16.93 -14.20
CA GLU A 118 7.92 -17.30 -15.58
C GLU A 118 9.43 -17.28 -15.84
N LYS A 119 10.17 -16.36 -15.21
CA LYS A 119 11.62 -16.23 -15.38
C LYS A 119 12.42 -17.24 -14.55
N HIS A 120 11.98 -17.50 -13.32
CA HIS A 120 12.83 -18.13 -12.31
C HIS A 120 12.24 -19.39 -11.68
N LEU A 121 10.92 -19.60 -11.72
CA LEU A 121 10.27 -20.70 -11.00
C LEU A 121 9.71 -21.78 -11.91
N ILE A 122 9.35 -21.43 -13.14
CA ILE A 122 8.83 -22.38 -14.13
C ILE A 122 10.02 -22.95 -14.92
N PRO A 123 10.23 -24.28 -14.92
CA PRO A 123 11.21 -24.91 -15.77
C PRO A 123 10.89 -24.59 -17.23
N LYS A 124 11.85 -24.04 -17.96
CA LYS A 124 11.75 -23.95 -19.41
C LYS A 124 11.98 -25.37 -19.94
N ASN A 125 10.90 -26.05 -20.31
CA ASN A 125 11.02 -27.28 -21.08
C ASN A 125 11.69 -26.89 -22.41
N GLU A 126 12.94 -27.28 -22.59
CA GLU A 126 13.60 -27.29 -23.91
C GLU A 126 13.04 -28.41 -24.78
#